data_AF-A0A8J7Y0W4-F1
#
_entry.id   AF-A0A8J7Y0W4-F1
#
_cell.length_a   1.000
_cell.length_b   1.000
_cell.length_c   1.000
_cell.angle_alpha   90.00
_cell.angle_beta   90.00
_cell.angle_gamma   90.00
#
_symmetry.space_group_name_H-M   'P 1'
#
loop_
_entity.id
_entity.type
_entity.pdbx_description
1 polymer ?
#
loop_
_entity_poly.entity_id
_entity_poly.type
_entity_poly.pdbx_seq_one_letter_code
_entity_poly.pdbx_strand_id
1 'polypeptide(L)' 'MNRIELPEFSHLSVPLQLAASTLIMGIIGMKIGEWIDGDFGGALGLMVGLIAGFFTYVAVIVKREQ' A
#
# COMPACT_ATOMS: atom_id res chain seq x y z
N MET A 1 -8.41 12.91 38.35
CA MET A 1 -8.71 12.73 36.91
C MET A 1 -7.58 11.90 36.32
N ASN A 2 -7.72 10.57 36.30
CA ASN A 2 -6.69 9.69 35.72
C ASN A 2 -6.76 9.84 34.20
N ARG A 3 -5.71 10.38 33.58
CA ARG A 3 -5.52 10.30 32.13
C ARG A 3 -5.12 8.87 31.83
N ILE A 4 -5.99 8.15 31.13
CA ILE A 4 -5.63 6.86 30.53
C ILE A 4 -4.76 7.22 29.33
N GLU A 5 -3.44 7.09 29.46
CA GLU A 5 -2.52 7.22 28.34
C GLU A 5 -2.78 6.03 27.41
N LEU A 6 -3.53 6.28 26.33
CA LEU A 6 -3.72 5.28 25.29
C LEU A 6 -2.35 5.00 24.68
N PRO A 7 -1.92 3.72 24.61
CA PRO A 7 -0.64 3.39 24.02
C PRO A 7 -0.58 3.91 22.57
N GLU A 8 0.59 4.39 22.19
CA GLU A 8 0.87 5.14 20.98
C GLU A 8 0.74 4.25 19.72
N PHE A 9 -0.49 3.86 19.35
CA PHE A 9 -0.81 3.06 18.16
C PHE A 9 -0.38 3.71 16.83
N SER A 10 0.10 4.96 16.87
CA SER A 10 0.56 5.74 15.73
C SER A 10 1.76 5.09 15.01
N HIS A 11 2.69 4.47 15.75
CA HIS A 11 3.93 3.93 15.15
C HIS A 11 3.73 2.60 14.41
N LEU A 12 2.74 1.80 14.83
CA LEU A 12 2.39 0.52 14.18
C LEU A 12 1.36 0.69 13.05
N SER A 13 0.50 1.71 13.14
CA SER A 13 -0.56 1.92 12.14
C SER A 13 -0.04 2.39 10.79
N VAL A 14 1.05 3.17 10.75
CA VAL A 14 1.58 3.72 9.48
C VAL A 14 2.21 2.64 8.58
N PRO A 15 3.13 1.77 9.05
CA PRO A 15 3.67 0.69 8.21
C PRO A 15 2.57 -0.26 7.73
N LEU A 16 1.61 -0.57 8.61
CA LEU A 16 0.50 -1.45 8.29
C LEU A 16 -0.45 -0.83 7.25
N GLN A 17 -0.78 0.45 7.38
CA GLN A 17 -1.61 1.18 6.41
C GLN A 17 -0.93 1.22 5.04
N LEU A 18 0.39 1.44 5.00
CA LEU A 18 1.11 1.49 3.74
C LEU A 18 1.24 0.12 3.07
N ALA A 19 1.45 -0.94 3.87
CA ALA A 19 1.41 -2.32 3.38
C ALA A 19 0.02 -2.67 2.82
N ALA A 20 -1.05 -2.32 3.54
CA ALA A 20 -2.43 -2.49 3.07
C ALA A 20 -2.69 -1.70 1.78
N SER A 21 -2.20 -0.47 1.69
CA SER A 21 -2.34 0.39 0.50
C SER A 21 -1.62 -0.18 -0.71
N THR A 22 -0.44 -0.79 -0.49
CA THR A 22 0.32 -1.47 -1.55
C THR A 22 -0.44 -2.68 -2.09
N LEU A 23 -1.02 -3.50 -1.20
CA LEU A 23 -1.86 -4.63 -1.60
C LEU A 23 -3.11 -4.19 -2.36
N ILE A 24 -3.78 -3.12 -1.91
CA ILE A 24 -4.94 -2.56 -2.59
C ILE A 24 -4.57 -2.12 -4.00
N MET A 25 -3.44 -1.42 -4.19
CA MET A 25 -2.97 -1.03 -5.52
C MET A 25 -2.64 -2.24 -6.40
N GLY A 26 -2.05 -3.29 -5.83
CA GLY A 26 -1.85 -4.56 -6.52
C GLY A 26 -3.15 -5.16 -7.04
N ILE A 27 -4.18 -5.25 -6.19
CA ILE A 27 -5.49 -5.82 -6.55
C ILE A 27 -6.20 -4.95 -7.61
N ILE A 28 -6.14 -3.63 -7.48
CA ILE A 28 -6.71 -2.70 -8.48
C ILE A 28 -5.99 -2.88 -9.82
N GLY A 29 -4.66 -2.91 -9.81
CA GLY A 29 -3.85 -3.14 -11.00
C GLY A 29 -4.19 -4.46 -11.67
N MET A 30 -4.33 -5.54 -10.88
CA MET A 30 -4.74 -6.85 -11.37
C MET A 30 -6.09 -6.79 -12.07
N LYS A 31 -7.12 -6.21 -11.45
CA LYS A 31 -8.46 -6.12 -12.07
C LYS A 31 -8.46 -5.28 -13.36
N ILE A 32 -7.70 -4.19 -13.40
CA ILE A 32 -7.55 -3.37 -14.61
C ILE A 32 -6.86 -4.18 -15.70
N GLY A 33 -5.81 -4.91 -15.34
CA GLY A 33 -5.08 -5.78 -16.24
C GLY A 33 -5.96 -6.91 -16.82
N GLU A 34 -6.75 -7.57 -15.97
CA GLU A 34 -7.72 -8.59 -16.36
C GLU A 34 -8.74 -8.05 -17.36
N TRP A 35 -9.19 -6.82 -17.16
CA TRP A 35 -10.11 -6.13 -18.07
C TRP A 35 -9.50 -5.84 -19.45
N ILE A 36 -8.18 -5.68 -19.54
CA ILE A 36 -7.49 -5.30 -20.78
C ILE A 36 -7.08 -6.55 -21.58
N ASP A 37 -6.47 -7.54 -20.92
CA ASP A 37 -5.81 -8.67 -21.60
C ASP A 37 -5.99 -10.02 -20.86
N GLY A 38 -7.09 -10.16 -20.10
CA GLY A 38 -7.41 -11.38 -19.36
C GLY A 38 -6.33 -11.75 -18.34
N ASP A 39 -6.10 -13.04 -18.13
CA ASP A 39 -5.21 -13.53 -17.07
C ASP A 39 -3.77 -12.99 -17.17
N PHE A 40 -3.24 -12.82 -18.39
CA PHE A 40 -1.90 -12.27 -18.60
C PHE A 40 -1.84 -10.79 -18.23
N GLY A 41 -2.84 -10.02 -18.68
CA GLY A 41 -3.00 -8.62 -18.29
C GLY A 41 -3.13 -8.49 -16.77
N GLY A 42 -3.89 -9.38 -16.14
CA GLY A 42 -4.06 -9.43 -14.68
C GLY A 42 -2.75 -9.62 -13.93
N ALA A 43 -1.92 -10.57 -14.35
CA ALA A 43 -0.61 -10.80 -13.76
C ALA A 43 0.32 -9.57 -13.90
N LEU A 44 0.36 -8.95 -15.09
CA LEU A 44 1.12 -7.73 -15.32
C LEU A 44 0.60 -6.55 -14.48
N GLY A 45 -0.72 -6.38 -14.44
CA GLY A 45 -1.39 -5.34 -13.67
C GLY A 45 -1.12 -5.48 -12.17
N LEU A 46 -1.12 -6.71 -11.64
CA LEU A 46 -0.73 -6.99 -10.26
C LEU A 46 0.73 -6.57 -10.00
N MET A 47 1.66 -6.98 -10.87
CA MET A 47 3.07 -6.61 -10.71
C MET A 47 3.27 -5.09 -10.74
N VAL A 48 2.67 -4.40 -11.71
CA VAL A 48 2.77 -2.94 -11.82
C VAL A 48 2.14 -2.25 -10.60
N GLY A 49 0.97 -2.70 -10.16
CA GLY A 49 0.28 -2.16 -8.98
C GLY A 49 1.09 -2.31 -7.69
N LEU A 50 1.71 -3.47 -7.49
CA LEU A 50 2.59 -3.72 -6.34
C LEU A 50 3.86 -2.86 -6.39
N ILE A 51 4.50 -2.75 -7.56
CA ILE A 51 5.69 -1.91 -7.75
C ILE A 51 5.35 -0.44 -7.46
N ALA A 52 4.26 0.08 -8.04
CA ALA A 52 3.81 1.44 -7.80
C ALA A 52 3.47 1.70 -6.33
N GLY A 53 2.80 0.75 -5.66
CA GLY A 53 2.49 0.81 -4.24
C GLY A 53 3.76 0.84 -3.38
N PHE A 54 4.74 -0.01 -3.69
CA PHE A 54 6.02 -0.04 -2.99
C PHE A 54 6.80 1.28 -3.12
N PHE A 55 6.92 1.84 -4.32
CA PHE A 55 7.61 3.11 -4.51
C PHE A 55 6.87 4.28 -3.82
N THR A 56 5.54 4.23 -3.78
CA THR A 56 4.74 5.18 -3.01
C THR A 56 5.04 5.06 -1.51
N TYR A 57 5.14 3.83 -0.99
CA TYR A 57 5.56 3.58 0.40
C TYR A 57 6.93 4.19 0.71
N VAL A 58 7.93 3.93 -0.14
CA VAL A 58 9.28 4.50 0.01
C VAL A 58 9.25 6.03 -0.01
N ALA A 59 8.50 6.63 -0.95
CA ALA A 59 8.39 8.08 -1.05
C ALA A 59 7.75 8.71 0.20
N VAL A 60 6.74 8.06 0.79
CA VAL A 60 6.10 8.53 2.02
C VAL A 60 7.05 8.46 3.20
N ILE A 61 7.86 7.41 3.32
CA ILE A 61 8.86 7.30 4.39
C ILE A 61 9.94 8.36 4.23
N VAL A 62 10.54 8.46 3.05
CA VAL A 62 11.62 9.43 2.79
C VAL A 62 11.15 10.86 3.07
N LYS A 63 9.92 11.21 2.70
CA LYS A 63 9.36 12.54 2.98
C LYS A 63 9.13 12.80 4.48
N ARG A 64 8.91 11.77 5.30
CA ARG A 64 8.73 11.90 6.75
C ARG A 64 10.05 12.03 7.51
N GLU A 65 11.15 11.57 6.92
CA GLU A 65 12.50 11.65 7.51
C GLU A 65 13.23 12.97 7.18
N GLN A 66 12.67 13.80 6.28
CA GLN A 66 13.16 15.15 5.94
C GLN A 66 12.41 16.24 6.70
#